data_AF-A0A6A4CNF4-F1
#
_entry.id   AF-A0A6A4CNF4-F1
#
_cell.length_a   1.000
_cell.length_b   1.000
_cell.length_c   1.000
_cell.angle_alpha   90.00
_cell.angle_beta   90.00
_cell.angle_gamma   90.00
#
_symmetry.space_group_name_H-M   'P 1'
#
loop_
_entity.id
_entity.type
_entity.pdbx_description
1 polymer ?
#
loop_
_entity_poly.entity_id
_entity_poly.type
_entity_poly.pdbx_seq_one_letter_code
_entity_poly.pdbx_strand_id
1 'polypeptide(L)'
;MADAAEGLPARLFFHGCISHVIHLAVNDLVAGLPWLQKLEENCRKLVRFFKKHQELCAELSRLQRLEGKNTLVLPADTRLGTIEKCFVSVLESEAIPHAFVSGGDFPKAKTKKHTAKRRLAYDVVRRKDFVACLEKVITLLSVLSSFQKVFERNARPISDVYKMFLQLPATFREMPMPIQCLGKSLMCSASGADCRLPTSRCEGAENRHPARERSTPEVARSAWWTLRGAPRKRDHGQQEPS
;
A
#
# COMPACT_ATOMS: atom_id res chain seq x y z
N MET A 1 48.68 47.51 -13.40
CA MET A 1 47.80 47.77 -12.24
C MET A 1 46.36 47.63 -12.72
N ALA A 2 45.64 46.69 -12.10
CA ALA A 2 44.19 46.45 -12.13
C ALA A 2 43.55 45.91 -13.43
N ASP A 3 43.53 44.58 -13.54
CA ASP A 3 42.44 43.83 -14.20
C ASP A 3 41.16 44.03 -13.38
N ALA A 4 40.17 44.71 -13.95
CA ALA A 4 38.84 44.86 -13.36
C ALA A 4 37.95 43.69 -13.81
N ALA A 5 38.22 42.50 -13.25
CA ALA A 5 37.23 41.43 -13.25
C ALA A 5 36.19 41.77 -12.16
N GLU A 6 35.19 42.58 -12.51
CA GLU A 6 33.99 42.74 -11.69
C GLU A 6 33.24 41.41 -11.61
N GLY A 7 33.60 40.62 -10.59
CA GLY A 7 32.81 39.48 -10.13
C GLY A 7 31.53 39.98 -9.48
N LEU A 8 30.49 40.25 -10.27
CA LEU A 8 29.13 40.34 -9.75
C LEU A 8 28.80 39.01 -9.05
N PRO A 9 28.54 38.98 -7.73
CA PRO A 9 28.11 37.77 -7.09
C PRO A 9 26.80 37.35 -7.75
N ALA A 10 26.75 36.15 -8.31
CA ALA A 10 25.51 35.57 -8.82
C ALA A 10 24.51 35.53 -7.65
N ARG A 11 23.63 36.54 -7.57
CA ARG A 11 22.51 36.58 -6.64
C ARG A 11 21.49 35.58 -7.16
N LEU A 12 21.69 34.32 -6.83
CA LEU A 12 20.79 33.23 -7.18
C LEU A 12 19.57 33.30 -6.26
N PHE A 13 18.40 33.48 -6.85
CA PHE A 13 17.13 33.36 -6.14
C PHE A 13 16.70 31.90 -6.16
N PHE A 14 16.58 31.30 -4.97
CA PHE A 14 16.05 29.96 -4.81
C PHE A 14 14.56 30.05 -4.51
N HIS A 15 13.74 29.53 -5.41
CA HIS A 15 12.31 29.31 -5.15
C HIS A 15 12.09 27.89 -4.62
N GLY A 16 11.16 27.76 -3.67
CA GLY A 16 10.75 26.45 -3.17
C GLY A 16 10.06 25.61 -4.26
N CYS A 17 10.34 24.31 -4.28
CA CYS A 17 9.68 23.39 -5.21
C CYS A 17 8.33 22.96 -4.64
N ILE A 18 7.23 23.28 -5.33
CA ILE A 18 5.89 22.90 -4.88
C ILE A 18 5.70 21.38 -4.80
N SER A 19 6.28 20.62 -5.73
CA SER A 19 6.27 19.14 -5.67
C SER A 19 6.99 18.63 -4.41
N HIS A 20 8.02 19.34 -3.94
CA HIS A 20 8.68 19.02 -2.68
C HIS A 20 7.79 19.35 -1.48
N VAL A 21 7.11 20.50 -1.48
CA VAL A 21 6.15 20.87 -0.42
C VAL A 21 5.01 19.86 -0.33
N ILE A 22 4.44 19.42 -1.46
CA ILE A 22 3.40 18.38 -1.50
C ILE A 22 3.96 17.06 -0.94
N HIS A 23 5.19 16.68 -1.28
CA HIS A 23 5.82 15.48 -0.72
C HIS A 23 5.97 15.55 0.80
N LEU A 24 6.42 16.69 1.34
CA LEU A 24 6.52 16.92 2.79
C LEU A 24 5.14 16.81 3.46
N ALA A 25 4.11 17.43 2.88
CA ALA A 25 2.75 17.35 3.42
C ALA A 25 2.23 15.90 3.52
N VAL A 26 2.62 15.01 2.60
CA VAL A 26 2.26 13.59 2.72
C VAL A 26 3.05 12.88 3.80
N ASN A 27 4.34 13.18 3.94
CA ASN A 27 5.12 12.61 5.04
C ASN A 27 4.51 13.02 6.39
N ASP A 28 4.10 14.27 6.53
CA ASP A 28 3.41 14.78 7.71
C ASP A 28 2.04 14.12 7.92
N LEU A 29 1.28 13.88 6.84
CA LEU A 29 0.01 13.16 6.89
C LEU A 29 0.19 11.71 7.34
N VAL A 30 1.20 11.02 6.80
CA VAL A 30 1.52 9.63 7.18
C VAL A 30 1.99 9.57 8.63
N ALA A 31 2.85 10.50 9.05
CA ALA A 31 3.37 10.56 10.41
C ALA A 31 2.30 10.99 11.44
N GLY A 32 1.41 11.89 11.05
CA GLY A 32 0.32 12.41 11.90
C GLY A 32 -0.83 11.42 12.10
N LEU A 33 -0.89 10.34 11.30
CA LEU A 33 -1.96 9.35 11.34
C LEU A 33 -1.40 7.97 11.69
N PRO A 34 -1.45 7.53 12.97
CA PRO A 34 -0.83 6.28 13.41
C PRO A 34 -1.32 5.03 12.67
N TRP A 35 -2.60 5.00 12.28
CA TRP A 35 -3.16 3.89 11.51
C TRP A 35 -2.57 3.82 10.09
N LEU A 36 -2.30 4.98 9.48
CA LEU A 36 -1.73 5.11 8.15
C LEU A 36 -0.24 4.76 8.17
N GLN A 37 0.50 5.27 9.14
CA GLN A 37 1.89 4.86 9.37
C GLN A 37 2.00 3.34 9.52
N LYS A 38 1.12 2.73 10.33
CA LYS A 38 1.11 1.27 10.50
C LYS A 38 0.74 0.53 9.21
N LEU A 39 -0.18 1.06 8.40
CA LEU A 39 -0.53 0.48 7.10
C LEU A 39 0.65 0.57 6.11
N GLU A 40 1.33 1.71 6.05
CA GLU A 40 2.52 1.96 5.25
C GLU A 40 3.64 0.97 5.60
N GLU A 41 3.96 0.84 6.89
CA GLU A 41 4.92 -0.14 7.38
C GLU A 41 4.53 -1.57 7.02
N ASN A 42 3.26 -1.94 7.17
CA ASN A 42 2.77 -3.29 6.87
C ASN A 42 2.90 -3.61 5.38
N CYS A 43 2.52 -2.68 4.50
CA CYS A 43 2.67 -2.83 3.05
C CYS A 43 4.16 -2.92 2.68
N ARG A 44 5.00 -2.07 3.25
CA ARG A 44 6.46 -2.11 3.06
C ARG A 44 7.05 -3.45 3.51
N LYS A 45 6.67 -3.97 4.67
CA LYS A 45 7.11 -5.29 5.18
C LYS A 45 6.63 -6.42 4.28
N LEU A 46 5.39 -6.36 3.80
CA LEU A 46 4.82 -7.34 2.86
C LEU A 46 5.56 -7.37 1.52
N VAL A 47 5.75 -6.21 0.88
CA VAL A 47 6.48 -6.11 -0.39
C VAL A 47 7.94 -6.56 -0.22
N ARG A 48 8.60 -6.16 0.88
CA ARG A 48 9.96 -6.64 1.20
C ARG A 48 10.01 -8.14 1.41
N PHE A 49 8.98 -8.75 2.00
CA PHE A 49 8.90 -10.19 2.18
C PHE A 49 8.92 -10.89 0.82
N PHE A 50 8.00 -10.55 -0.09
CA PHE A 50 7.94 -11.16 -1.42
C PHE A 50 9.25 -10.94 -2.19
N LYS A 51 9.79 -9.72 -2.23
CA LYS A 51 11.03 -9.41 -2.95
C LYS A 51 12.27 -10.15 -2.42
N LYS A 52 12.31 -10.48 -1.12
CA LYS A 52 13.42 -11.24 -0.52
C LYS A 52 13.34 -12.74 -0.77
N HIS A 53 12.15 -13.27 -1.08
CA HIS A 53 11.94 -14.70 -1.32
C HIS A 53 11.84 -14.94 -2.83
N GLN A 54 12.98 -15.21 -3.48
CA GLN A 54 13.12 -15.35 -4.94
C GLN A 54 12.02 -16.22 -5.58
N GLU A 55 11.77 -17.41 -5.05
CA GLU A 55 10.73 -18.33 -5.55
C GLU A 55 9.32 -17.72 -5.49
N LEU A 56 8.95 -17.14 -4.34
CA LEU A 56 7.68 -16.45 -4.13
C LEU A 56 7.56 -15.21 -5.02
N CYS A 57 8.66 -14.48 -5.22
CA CYS A 57 8.70 -13.30 -6.07
C CYS A 57 8.49 -13.66 -7.54
N ALA A 58 9.16 -14.72 -8.01
CA ALA A 58 9.04 -15.21 -9.38
C ALA A 58 7.61 -15.66 -9.66
N GLU A 59 7.01 -16.42 -8.74
CA GLU A 59 5.65 -16.92 -8.91
C GLU A 59 4.60 -15.81 -8.79
N LEU A 60 4.75 -14.90 -7.83
CA LEU A 60 3.93 -13.70 -7.74
C LEU A 60 4.00 -12.89 -9.06
N SER A 61 5.20 -12.65 -9.59
CA SER A 61 5.38 -11.91 -10.84
C SER A 61 4.76 -12.63 -12.03
N ARG A 62 4.83 -13.96 -12.05
CA ARG A 62 4.20 -14.79 -13.09
C ARG A 62 2.67 -14.64 -13.05
N LEU A 63 2.06 -14.74 -11.87
CA LEU A 63 0.62 -14.57 -11.68
C LEU A 63 0.17 -13.14 -11.98
N GLN A 64 0.94 -12.12 -11.56
CA GLN A 64 0.67 -10.73 -11.90
C GLN A 64 0.66 -10.51 -13.42
N ARG A 65 1.62 -11.06 -14.15
CA ARG A 65 1.63 -10.99 -15.62
C ARG A 65 0.43 -11.67 -16.27
N LEU A 66 0.02 -12.83 -15.76
CA LEU A 66 -1.15 -13.55 -16.28
C LEU A 66 -2.45 -12.79 -16.07
N GLU A 67 -2.58 -12.10 -14.94
CA GLU A 67 -3.76 -11.29 -14.61
C GLU A 67 -3.67 -9.84 -15.13
N GLY A 68 -2.60 -9.49 -15.88
CA GLY A 68 -2.40 -8.12 -16.39
C GLY A 68 -2.14 -7.07 -15.30
N LYS A 69 -1.65 -7.48 -14.13
CA LYS A 69 -1.46 -6.65 -12.94
C LYS A 69 -0.05 -6.09 -12.84
N ASN A 70 0.07 -4.95 -12.16
CA ASN A 70 1.35 -4.32 -11.89
C ASN A 70 2.18 -5.08 -10.84
N THR A 71 3.50 -5.10 -11.03
CA THR A 71 4.46 -5.63 -10.06
C THR A 71 4.39 -4.86 -8.74
N LEU A 72 4.59 -5.55 -7.61
CA LEU A 72 4.61 -4.88 -6.30
C LEU A 72 5.72 -3.82 -6.21
N VAL A 73 5.31 -2.60 -5.88
CA VAL A 73 6.21 -1.44 -5.75
C VAL A 73 6.66 -1.31 -4.30
N LEU A 74 7.98 -1.17 -4.09
CA LEU A 74 8.50 -0.87 -2.77
C LEU A 74 8.49 0.66 -2.59
N PRO A 75 7.92 1.19 -1.50
CA PRO A 75 7.91 2.63 -1.27
C PRO A 75 9.34 3.10 -0.97
N ALA A 76 9.78 4.10 -1.72
CA ALA A 76 11.03 4.83 -1.50
C ALA A 76 10.75 6.05 -0.63
N ASP A 77 11.62 6.29 0.34
CA ASP A 77 11.37 7.29 1.39
C ASP A 77 11.37 8.73 0.85
N THR A 78 11.92 8.96 -0.35
CA THR A 78 12.10 10.29 -0.94
C THR A 78 11.08 10.68 -2.00
N ARG A 79 10.09 9.83 -2.30
CA ARG A 79 9.19 10.04 -3.44
C ARG A 79 7.75 9.68 -3.09
N LEU A 80 6.90 10.70 -2.95
CA LEU A 80 5.45 10.57 -2.70
C LEU A 80 4.82 9.50 -3.60
N GLY A 81 5.04 9.61 -4.91
CA GLY A 81 4.47 8.68 -5.89
C GLY A 81 4.82 7.22 -5.66
N THR A 82 5.83 6.88 -4.85
CA THR A 82 6.16 5.48 -4.53
C THR A 82 5.33 4.90 -3.38
N ILE A 83 4.84 5.72 -2.44
CA ILE A 83 3.94 5.28 -1.36
C ILE A 83 2.56 4.97 -1.94
N GLU A 84 2.00 5.90 -2.72
CA GLU A 84 0.73 5.68 -3.41
C GLU A 84 0.81 4.48 -4.36
N LYS A 85 1.85 4.40 -5.21
CA LYS A 85 2.07 3.24 -6.10
C LYS A 85 2.24 1.93 -5.34
N CYS A 86 2.86 1.95 -4.15
CA CYS A 86 2.93 0.77 -3.29
C CYS A 86 1.51 0.30 -2.93
N PHE A 87 0.67 1.17 -2.38
CA PHE A 87 -0.70 0.82 -2.02
C PHE A 87 -1.54 0.37 -3.22
N VAL A 88 -1.45 1.07 -4.35
CA VAL A 88 -2.15 0.69 -5.59
C VAL A 88 -1.71 -0.69 -6.05
N SER A 89 -0.40 -0.96 -6.13
CA SER A 89 0.11 -2.27 -6.59
C SER A 89 -0.30 -3.41 -5.66
N VAL A 90 -0.36 -3.16 -4.35
CA VAL A 90 -0.80 -4.13 -3.35
C VAL A 90 -2.31 -4.38 -3.46
N LEU A 91 -3.11 -3.33 -3.64
CA LEU A 91 -4.56 -3.43 -3.80
C LEU A 91 -4.94 -4.19 -5.08
N GLU A 92 -4.35 -3.83 -6.23
CA GLU A 92 -4.59 -4.48 -7.52
C GLU A 92 -4.24 -5.97 -7.46
N SER A 93 -3.15 -6.30 -6.76
CA SER A 93 -2.65 -7.66 -6.64
C SER A 93 -3.22 -8.44 -5.46
N GLU A 94 -4.07 -7.86 -4.61
CA GLU A 94 -4.42 -8.39 -3.27
C GLU A 94 -4.84 -9.87 -3.27
N ALA A 95 -5.65 -10.27 -4.26
CA ALA A 95 -6.13 -11.64 -4.38
C ALA A 95 -4.99 -12.68 -4.50
N ILE A 96 -3.85 -12.30 -5.07
CA ILE A 96 -2.71 -13.19 -5.30
C ILE A 96 -1.95 -13.45 -3.97
N PRO A 97 -1.44 -12.46 -3.22
CA PRO A 97 -0.95 -12.66 -1.85
C PRO A 97 -1.99 -13.34 -0.95
N HIS A 98 -3.27 -12.99 -1.06
CA HIS A 98 -4.32 -13.63 -0.27
C HIS A 98 -4.39 -15.14 -0.52
N ALA A 99 -4.30 -15.57 -1.79
CA ALA A 99 -4.26 -16.98 -2.14
C ALA A 99 -2.99 -17.69 -1.61
N PHE A 100 -1.82 -17.06 -1.70
CA PHE A 100 -0.58 -17.62 -1.15
C PHE A 100 -0.66 -17.84 0.35
N VAL A 101 -1.12 -16.83 1.12
CA VAL A 101 -1.20 -16.92 2.58
C VAL A 101 -2.32 -17.85 3.04
N SER A 102 -3.34 -18.07 2.21
CA SER A 102 -4.43 -19.02 2.48
C SER A 102 -4.02 -20.48 2.34
N GLY A 103 -2.83 -20.77 1.80
CA GLY A 103 -2.27 -22.12 1.81
C GLY A 103 -2.01 -22.57 3.25
N GLY A 104 -2.57 -23.73 3.66
CA GLY A 104 -2.58 -24.19 5.06
C GLY A 104 -1.21 -24.33 5.73
N ASP A 105 -0.13 -24.40 4.94
CA ASP A 105 1.23 -24.49 5.45
C ASP A 105 2.07 -23.24 5.19
N PHE A 106 1.50 -22.17 4.65
CA PHE A 106 2.19 -20.89 4.51
C PHE A 106 2.82 -20.41 5.82
N PRO A 107 2.11 -20.38 6.97
CA PRO A 107 2.74 -19.97 8.24
C PRO A 107 3.80 -20.96 8.74
N LYS A 108 3.85 -22.19 8.22
CA LYS A 108 4.84 -23.20 8.63
C LYS A 108 6.13 -23.00 7.84
N ALA A 109 7.22 -22.66 8.53
CA ALA A 109 8.56 -22.60 7.95
C ALA A 109 9.56 -23.44 8.76
N LYS A 110 10.69 -23.78 8.13
CA LYS A 110 11.74 -24.62 8.74
C LYS A 110 12.38 -23.97 9.98
N THR A 111 12.38 -22.64 10.08
CA THR A 111 12.99 -21.91 11.20
C THR A 111 12.02 -20.92 11.84
N LYS A 112 12.16 -20.69 13.15
CA LYS A 112 11.36 -19.72 13.93
C LYS A 112 11.37 -18.32 13.30
N LYS A 113 12.53 -17.87 12.80
CA LYS A 113 12.69 -16.57 12.12
C LYS A 113 11.90 -16.46 10.83
N HIS A 114 11.86 -17.52 10.02
CA HIS A 114 11.05 -17.54 8.79
C HIS A 114 9.56 -17.65 9.11
N THR A 115 9.19 -18.43 10.13
CA THR A 115 7.81 -18.56 10.61
C THR A 115 7.25 -17.20 11.04
N ALA A 116 8.01 -16.40 11.81
CA ALA A 116 7.58 -15.07 12.23
C ALA A 116 7.34 -14.12 11.04
N LYS A 117 8.21 -14.14 10.02
CA LYS A 117 8.06 -13.32 8.81
C LYS A 117 6.86 -13.72 7.96
N ARG A 118 6.63 -15.03 7.80
CA ARG A 118 5.46 -15.55 7.08
C ARG A 118 4.17 -15.26 7.84
N ARG A 119 4.19 -15.38 9.17
CA ARG A 119 3.05 -15.01 10.02
C ARG A 119 2.73 -13.52 9.90
N LEU A 120 3.72 -12.64 9.86
CA LEU A 120 3.50 -11.22 9.60
C LEU A 120 2.81 -10.98 8.26
N ALA A 121 3.29 -11.59 7.17
CA ALA A 121 2.66 -11.44 5.86
C ALA A 121 1.21 -11.98 5.85
N TYR A 122 0.97 -13.10 6.53
CA TYR A 122 -0.35 -13.69 6.72
C TYR A 122 -1.30 -12.77 7.51
N ASP A 123 -0.85 -12.25 8.65
CA ASP A 123 -1.65 -11.38 9.52
C ASP A 123 -2.03 -10.08 8.81
N VAL A 124 -1.10 -9.50 8.04
CA VAL A 124 -1.35 -8.27 7.26
C VAL A 124 -2.42 -8.51 6.19
N VAL A 125 -2.26 -9.55 5.37
CA VAL A 125 -3.15 -9.79 4.21
C VAL A 125 -4.55 -10.27 4.65
N ARG A 126 -4.65 -11.01 5.76
CA ARG A 126 -5.94 -11.54 6.24
C ARG A 126 -6.74 -10.59 7.11
N ARG A 127 -6.22 -9.39 7.42
CA ARG A 127 -6.97 -8.38 8.16
C ARG A 127 -8.25 -8.01 7.40
N LYS A 128 -9.39 -8.10 8.10
CA LYS A 128 -10.72 -7.85 7.51
C LYS A 128 -10.86 -6.45 6.89
N ASP A 129 -10.16 -5.49 7.46
CA ASP A 129 -10.18 -4.08 7.07
C ASP A 129 -9.06 -3.70 6.10
N PHE A 130 -8.19 -4.64 5.71
CA PHE A 130 -6.99 -4.33 4.94
C PHE A 130 -7.28 -3.66 3.60
N VAL A 131 -8.16 -4.27 2.79
CA VAL A 131 -8.59 -3.74 1.49
C VAL A 131 -9.28 -2.38 1.65
N ALA A 132 -10.23 -2.28 2.57
CA ALA A 132 -10.94 -1.02 2.83
C ALA A 132 -9.99 0.10 3.29
N CYS A 133 -8.95 -0.22 4.06
CA CYS A 133 -7.92 0.74 4.45
C CYS A 133 -7.05 1.17 3.27
N LEU A 134 -6.70 0.24 2.36
CA LEU A 134 -5.97 0.53 1.12
C LEU A 134 -6.76 1.46 0.20
N GLU A 135 -8.05 1.16 -0.03
CA GLU A 135 -8.93 1.99 -0.85
C GLU A 135 -9.01 3.42 -0.29
N LYS A 136 -9.26 3.54 1.03
CA LYS A 136 -9.32 4.84 1.71
C LYS A 136 -8.03 5.66 1.56
N VAL A 137 -6.87 5.04 1.80
CA VAL A 137 -5.59 5.77 1.69
C VAL A 137 -5.28 6.12 0.24
N ILE A 138 -5.61 5.27 -0.72
CA ILE A 138 -5.41 5.57 -2.15
C ILE A 138 -6.26 6.77 -2.55
N THR A 139 -7.54 6.81 -2.16
CA THR A 139 -8.40 7.98 -2.40
C THR A 139 -7.79 9.24 -1.79
N LEU A 140 -7.34 9.18 -0.53
CA LEU A 140 -6.72 10.29 0.17
C LEU A 140 -5.45 10.80 -0.53
N LEU A 141 -4.53 9.90 -0.89
CA LEU A 141 -3.26 10.26 -1.53
C LEU A 141 -3.41 10.65 -2.99
N SER A 142 -4.44 10.15 -3.69
CA SER A 142 -4.68 10.46 -5.11
C SER A 142 -4.94 11.93 -5.38
N VAL A 143 -5.56 12.64 -4.42
CA VAL A 143 -5.74 14.09 -4.50
C VAL A 143 -4.38 14.79 -4.55
N LEU A 144 -3.49 14.46 -3.61
CA LEU A 144 -2.15 15.06 -3.53
C LEU A 144 -1.30 14.67 -4.74
N SER A 145 -1.42 13.42 -5.21
CA SER A 145 -0.70 12.96 -6.40
C SER A 145 -1.19 13.62 -7.68
N SER A 146 -2.48 13.95 -7.79
CA SER A 146 -3.00 14.70 -8.94
C SER A 146 -2.42 16.11 -9.01
N PHE A 147 -2.32 16.80 -7.88
CA PHE A 147 -1.70 18.13 -7.84
C PHE A 147 -0.20 18.05 -8.11
N GLN A 148 0.51 17.07 -7.54
CA GLN A 148 1.93 16.86 -7.82
C GLN A 148 2.19 16.69 -9.34
N LYS A 149 1.41 15.83 -10.01
CA LYS A 149 1.55 15.57 -11.46
C LYS A 149 1.35 16.82 -12.32
N VAL A 150 0.54 17.78 -11.87
CA VAL A 150 0.34 19.05 -12.58
C VAL A 150 1.61 19.89 -12.58
N PHE A 151 2.33 19.93 -11.46
CA PHE A 151 3.54 20.75 -11.31
C PHE A 151 4.84 20.03 -11.72
N GLU A 152 4.82 18.70 -11.88
CA GLU A 152 5.93 17.96 -12.51
C GLU A 152 6.04 18.23 -14.01
N ARG A 153 4.95 18.66 -14.66
CA ARG A 153 4.96 19.11 -16.04
C ARG A 153 5.35 20.58 -16.04
N ASN A 154 6.48 20.94 -16.66
CA ASN A 154 7.01 22.32 -16.78
C ASN A 154 6.11 23.32 -17.56
N ALA A 155 4.81 23.05 -17.67
CA ALA A 155 3.85 23.81 -18.45
C ALA A 155 3.02 24.81 -17.62
N ARG A 156 3.25 24.88 -16.30
CA ARG A 156 2.37 25.63 -15.37
C ARG A 156 3.06 26.86 -14.80
N PRO A 157 2.43 28.05 -14.85
CA PRO A 157 2.98 29.25 -14.22
C PRO A 157 2.92 29.15 -12.69
N ILE A 158 3.78 29.90 -12.01
CA ILE A 158 3.80 29.95 -10.53
C ILE A 158 2.47 30.41 -9.92
N SER A 159 1.68 31.20 -10.65
CA SER A 159 0.34 31.63 -10.23
C SER A 159 -0.64 30.46 -10.02
N ASP A 160 -0.43 29.33 -10.70
CA ASP A 160 -1.25 28.13 -10.49
C ASP A 160 -0.96 27.45 -9.14
N VAL A 161 0.20 27.71 -8.52
CA VAL A 161 0.49 27.25 -7.14
C VAL A 161 -0.48 27.87 -6.14
N TYR A 162 -0.78 29.16 -6.29
CA TYR A 162 -1.76 29.84 -5.42
C TYR A 162 -3.16 29.23 -5.59
N LYS A 163 -3.58 28.98 -6.84
CA LYS A 163 -4.87 28.32 -7.12
C LYS A 163 -4.94 26.93 -6.50
N MET A 164 -3.85 26.17 -6.54
CA MET A 164 -3.77 24.86 -5.88
C MET A 164 -4.05 24.98 -4.38
N PHE A 165 -3.45 25.94 -3.68
CA PHE A 165 -3.68 26.12 -2.24
C PHE A 165 -5.13 26.50 -1.91
N LEU A 166 -5.85 27.14 -2.83
CA LEU A 166 -7.29 27.39 -2.65
C LEU A 166 -8.14 26.13 -2.94
N GLN A 167 -7.79 25.38 -3.97
CA GLN A 167 -8.54 24.20 -4.41
C GLN A 167 -8.33 22.98 -3.53
N LEU A 168 -7.13 22.78 -3.00
CA LEU A 168 -6.76 21.59 -2.24
C LEU A 168 -7.63 21.39 -0.98
N PRO A 169 -7.82 22.41 -0.10
CA PRO A 169 -8.72 22.27 1.04
C PRO A 169 -10.18 22.05 0.64
N ALA A 170 -10.66 22.69 -0.43
CA ALA A 170 -12.01 22.50 -0.93
C ALA A 170 -12.24 21.05 -1.40
N THR A 171 -11.29 20.51 -2.16
CA THR A 171 -11.31 19.12 -2.64
C THR A 171 -11.38 18.13 -1.47
N PHE A 172 -10.62 18.36 -0.39
CA PHE A 172 -10.68 17.50 0.79
C PHE A 172 -11.99 17.63 1.58
N ARG A 173 -12.67 18.78 1.55
CA ARG A 173 -13.98 18.96 2.22
C ARG A 173 -15.11 18.23 1.50
N GLU A 174 -15.06 18.17 0.17
CA GLU A 174 -16.06 17.51 -0.67
C GLU A 174 -15.88 15.99 -0.73
N MET A 175 -14.71 15.48 -0.33
CA MET A 175 -14.46 14.05 -0.29
C MET A 175 -15.43 13.37 0.69
N PRO A 176 -16.04 12.21 0.32
CA PRO A 176 -16.94 11.44 1.18
C PRO A 176 -16.20 10.72 2.33
N MET A 177 -15.12 11.32 2.83
CA MET A 177 -14.31 10.87 3.93
C MET A 177 -14.44 11.91 5.05
N PRO A 178 -15.12 11.58 6.15
CA PRO A 178 -15.10 12.46 7.31
C PRO A 178 -13.64 12.56 7.77
N ILE A 179 -13.10 13.77 7.82
CA ILE A 179 -11.81 14.08 8.47
C ILE A 179 -11.78 13.50 9.90
N GLN A 180 -12.96 13.31 10.51
CA GLN A 180 -13.20 12.65 11.80
C GLN A 180 -12.82 11.15 11.83
N CYS A 181 -12.82 10.45 10.70
CA CYS A 181 -12.34 9.07 10.57
C CYS A 181 -10.81 8.97 10.59
N LEU A 182 -10.09 10.08 10.38
CA LEU A 182 -8.64 10.13 10.45
C LEU A 182 -8.12 9.89 11.89
N GLY A 183 -8.93 10.17 12.92
CA GLY A 183 -8.58 9.95 14.33
C GLY A 183 -9.23 8.75 15.03
N LYS A 184 -10.29 8.15 14.48
CA LYS A 184 -11.15 7.19 15.23
C LYS A 184 -11.16 5.73 14.75
N SER A 185 -10.47 5.38 13.67
CA SER A 185 -10.63 4.05 13.03
C SER A 185 -10.05 2.85 13.82
N LEU A 186 -9.61 3.00 15.07
CA LEU A 186 -9.07 1.89 15.88
C LEU A 186 -9.75 1.66 17.24
N MET A 187 -10.80 2.41 17.61
CA MET A 187 -11.47 2.19 18.90
C MET A 187 -12.59 1.14 18.86
N CYS A 188 -13.14 0.80 17.70
CA CYS A 188 -14.31 -0.11 17.63
C CYS A 188 -13.99 -1.61 17.49
N SER A 189 -12.73 -2.02 17.41
CA SER A 189 -12.38 -3.45 17.24
C SER A 189 -11.78 -4.11 18.48
N ALA A 190 -11.70 -3.39 19.62
CA ALA A 190 -11.01 -3.87 20.82
C ALA A 190 -11.85 -3.95 22.10
N SER A 191 -13.11 -3.49 22.12
CA SER A 191 -14.02 -3.77 23.24
C SER A 191 -15.38 -4.18 22.71
N GLY A 192 -15.86 -5.35 23.12
CA GLY A 192 -17.27 -5.73 23.00
C GLY A 192 -18.14 -4.90 23.95
N ALA A 193 -18.11 -3.58 23.80
CA ALA A 193 -18.91 -2.63 24.56
C ALA A 193 -19.91 -1.97 23.61
N ASP A 194 -21.18 -2.12 23.96
CA ASP A 194 -22.35 -1.55 23.32
C ASP A 194 -22.30 -0.01 23.45
N CYS A 195 -21.73 0.68 22.46
CA CYS A 195 -21.77 2.14 22.39
C CYS A 195 -23.08 2.58 21.73
N ARG A 196 -24.14 2.61 22.54
CA ARG A 196 -25.40 3.29 22.21
C ARG A 196 -25.21 4.80 22.44
N LEU A 197 -25.47 5.62 21.41
CA LEU A 197 -26.02 7.00 21.42
C LEU A 197 -25.57 7.82 20.17
N PRO A 198 -26.32 8.86 19.75
CA PRO A 198 -27.74 8.90 19.43
C PRO A 198 -27.96 8.97 17.91
N THR A 199 -28.97 8.28 17.42
CA THR A 199 -29.50 8.41 16.07
C THR A 199 -30.05 9.82 15.86
N SER A 200 -29.32 10.66 15.14
CA SER A 200 -29.94 11.75 14.39
C SER A 200 -29.29 11.88 13.02
N ARG A 201 -30.05 11.36 12.04
CA ARG A 201 -30.10 11.81 10.64
C ARG A 201 -28.87 11.54 9.77
N CYS A 202 -28.61 10.26 9.53
CA CYS A 202 -28.00 9.78 8.28
C CYS A 202 -29.01 8.83 7.61
N GLU A 203 -30.08 9.38 7.03
CA GLU A 203 -30.90 8.66 6.07
C GLU A 203 -30.61 9.23 4.68
N GLY A 204 -30.23 8.35 3.75
CA GLY A 204 -30.14 8.67 2.33
C GLY A 204 -28.78 8.43 1.69
N ALA A 205 -28.37 7.16 1.59
CA ALA A 205 -27.67 6.60 0.42
C ALA A 205 -27.36 5.12 0.68
N GLU A 206 -28.37 4.27 0.54
CA GLU A 206 -28.17 2.83 0.35
C GLU A 206 -27.52 2.62 -1.03
N ASN A 207 -26.21 2.83 -1.12
CA ASN A 207 -25.44 2.34 -2.26
C ASN A 207 -25.25 0.84 -2.07
N ARG A 208 -26.14 0.07 -2.69
CA ARG A 208 -25.94 -1.35 -2.96
C ARG A 208 -24.71 -1.50 -3.84
N HIS A 209 -23.55 -1.64 -3.21
CA HIS A 209 -22.41 -2.24 -3.89
C HIS A 209 -22.75 -3.71 -4.12
N PRO A 210 -22.70 -4.21 -5.37
CA PRO A 210 -22.84 -5.63 -5.61
C PRO A 210 -21.68 -6.33 -4.89
N ALA A 211 -22.01 -7.39 -4.16
CA ALA A 211 -21.02 -8.30 -3.60
C ALA A 211 -20.10 -8.73 -4.73
N ARG A 212 -18.88 -8.18 -4.76
CA ARG A 212 -17.82 -8.66 -5.65
C ARG A 212 -17.55 -10.08 -5.20
N GLU A 213 -18.07 -11.05 -5.95
CA GLU A 213 -17.70 -12.46 -5.80
C GLU A 213 -16.18 -12.50 -5.74
N ARG A 214 -15.65 -12.91 -4.58
CA ARG A 214 -14.23 -13.15 -4.39
C ARG A 214 -13.88 -14.40 -5.17
N SER A 215 -13.72 -14.26 -6.49
CA SER A 215 -13.07 -15.27 -7.32
C SER A 215 -11.63 -15.34 -6.85
N THR A 216 -11.36 -16.21 -5.88
CA THR A 216 -9.99 -16.57 -5.53
C THR A 216 -9.33 -17.16 -6.77
N PRO A 217 -8.14 -16.68 -7.17
CA PRO A 217 -7.42 -17.29 -8.27
C PRO A 217 -7.04 -18.72 -7.87
N GLU A 218 -7.80 -19.70 -8.35
CA GLU A 218 -7.55 -21.13 -8.17
C GLU A 218 -6.13 -21.49 -8.66
N VAL A 219 -5.69 -20.79 -9.70
CA VAL A 219 -4.33 -20.81 -10.25
C VAL A 219 -3.27 -20.45 -9.20
N ALA A 220 -3.50 -19.45 -8.34
CA ALA A 220 -2.54 -19.04 -7.32
C ALA A 220 -2.44 -20.07 -6.18
N ARG A 221 -3.56 -20.74 -5.83
CA ARG A 221 -3.54 -21.84 -4.86
C ARG A 221 -2.80 -23.06 -5.43
N SER A 222 -3.07 -23.42 -6.69
CA SER A 222 -2.38 -24.51 -7.37
C SER A 222 -0.88 -24.25 -7.50
N ALA A 223 -0.48 -23.02 -7.83
CA ALA A 223 0.92 -22.61 -7.92
C ALA A 223 1.68 -22.76 -6.59
N TRP A 224 1.03 -22.46 -5.47
CA TRP A 224 1.62 -22.67 -4.14
C TRP A 224 1.90 -24.15 -3.84
N TRP A 225 1.06 -25.06 -4.35
CA TRP A 225 1.31 -26.50 -4.25
C TRP A 225 2.51 -26.94 -5.10
N THR A 226 2.66 -26.40 -6.31
CA THR A 226 3.79 -26.72 -7.21
C THR A 226 5.14 -26.30 -6.64
N LEU A 227 5.21 -25.14 -5.97
CA LEU A 227 6.45 -24.63 -5.34
C LEU A 227 6.99 -25.52 -4.21
N ARG A 228 6.18 -26.44 -3.66
CA ARG A 228 6.64 -27.32 -2.57
C ARG A 228 7.24 -28.64 -3.02
N GLY A 229 7.18 -28.97 -4.31
CA GLY A 229 7.49 -30.31 -4.78
C GLY A 229 6.49 -31.33 -4.22
N ALA A 230 6.10 -32.30 -5.04
CA ALA A 230 5.33 -33.44 -4.55
C ALA A 230 6.09 -34.08 -3.36
N PRO A 231 5.38 -34.58 -2.32
CA PRO A 231 6.05 -35.32 -1.27
C PRO A 231 6.79 -36.50 -1.91
N ARG A 232 8.12 -36.53 -1.79
CA ARG A 232 8.90 -37.73 -2.08
C ARG A 232 8.26 -38.84 -1.25
N LYS A 233 7.71 -39.86 -1.94
CA LYS A 233 7.35 -41.13 -1.30
C LYS A 233 8.58 -41.55 -0.49
N ARG A 234 8.39 -41.77 0.81
CA ARG A 234 9.35 -42.52 1.61
C ARG A 234 9.45 -43.88 0.96
N ASP A 235 10.60 -44.21 0.38
CA ASP A 235 10.94 -45.59 0.09
C ASP A 235 10.91 -46.33 1.42
N HIS A 236 9.88 -47.17 1.57
CA HIS A 236 9.85 -48.18 2.60
C HIS A 236 11.02 -49.12 2.31
N GLY A 237 11.87 -49.30 3.33
CA GLY A 237 13.02 -50.18 3.26
C GLY A 237 12.61 -51.58 2.79
N GLN A 238 13.29 -52.04 1.74
CA GLN A 238 13.42 -53.47 1.49
C GLN A 238 14.43 -54.01 2.49
N GLN A 239 13.93 -54.82 3.42
CA GLN A 239 14.72 -55.89 4.03
C GLN A 239 15.03 -56.90 2.92
N GLU A 240 16.31 -57.15 2.67
CA GLU A 240 16.73 -58.37 1.99
C GLU A 240 16.73 -59.53 2.99
N PRO A 241 16.25 -60.73 2.61
CA PRO A 241 16.41 -61.94 3.39
C PRO A 241 17.65 -62.75 2.94
N SER A 242 18.27 -63.35 3.96
CA SER A 242 19.26 -64.45 3.96
C SER A 242 20.70 -64.15 3.57
#